data_AF-A0AA91BZE5-F1
#
_entry.id   AF-A0AA91BZE5-F1
#
_cell.length_a   1.000
_cell.length_b   1.000
_cell.length_c   1.000
_cell.angle_alpha   90.00
_cell.angle_beta   90.00
_cell.angle_gamma   90.00
#
_symmetry.space_group_name_H-M   'P 1'
#
loop_
_entity.id
_entity.type
_entity.pdbx_description
1 polymer ?
#
loop_
_entity_poly.entity_id
_entity_poly.type
_entity_poly.pdbx_seq_one_letter_code
_entity_poly.pdbx_strand_id
1 'polypeptide(L)' 'MDLQELDKHLLQAHADNDVPALIRLYHEAADRAEQNQDLGAACFYLTHAFVFALEYGAPEADELNRKLYERGRAHRLVF' A
#
# COMPACT_ATOMS: atom_id res chain seq x y z
N MET A 1 10.47 0.58 12.47
CA MET A 1 9.72 -0.54 13.08
C MET A 1 10.24 -1.84 12.48
N ASP A 2 10.19 -2.96 13.19
CA ASP A 2 10.46 -4.28 12.58
C ASP A 2 9.26 -4.71 11.70
N LEU A 3 9.44 -5.68 10.80
CA LEU A 3 8.36 -6.27 9.98
C LEU A 3 7.25 -6.88 10.86
N GLN A 4 7.63 -7.54 11.96
CA GLN A 4 6.65 -8.16 12.87
C GLN A 4 5.72 -7.15 13.53
N GLU A 5 6.26 -5.98 13.88
CA GLU A 5 5.48 -4.89 14.45
C GLU A 5 4.57 -4.24 13.39
N LEU A 6 5.02 -4.17 12.12
CA LEU A 6 4.20 -3.71 11.00
C LEU A 6 3.01 -4.61 10.72
N ASP A 7 3.22 -5.93 10.75
CA ASP A 7 2.15 -6.90 10.60
C ASP A 7 1.12 -6.79 11.72
N LYS A 8 1.55 -6.58 12.97
CA LYS A 8 0.61 -6.34 14.09
C LYS A 8 -0.22 -5.08 13.87
N HIS A 9 0.39 -3.99 13.44
CA HIS A 9 -0.34 -2.75 13.15
C HIS A 9 -1.32 -2.91 11.99
N LEU A 10 -0.95 -3.64 10.94
CA LEU A 10 -1.85 -3.97 9.83
C LEU A 10 -3.05 -4.79 10.33
N LEU A 11 -2.82 -5.83 11.12
CA LEU A 11 -3.88 -6.66 11.69
C LEU A 11 -4.83 -5.84 12.58
N GLN A 12 -4.29 -4.95 13.40
CA GLN A 12 -5.10 -4.08 14.25
C GLN A 12 -5.92 -3.09 13.43
N ALA A 13 -5.32 -2.44 12.43
CA ALA A 13 -6.02 -1.51 11.55
C ALA A 13 -7.14 -2.22 10.76
N HIS A 14 -6.95 -3.47 10.37
CA HIS A 14 -8.02 -4.30 9.80
C HIS A 14 -9.15 -4.58 10.80
N ALA A 15 -8.81 -4.96 12.04
CA ALA A 15 -9.79 -5.22 13.08
C ALA A 15 -10.65 -3.98 13.39
N ASP A 16 -10.02 -2.80 13.37
CA ASP A 16 -10.68 -1.52 13.65
C ASP A 16 -11.35 -0.90 12.40
N ASN A 17 -11.18 -1.50 11.21
CA ASN A 17 -11.56 -0.92 9.91
C ASN A 17 -10.97 0.50 9.69
N ASP A 18 -9.78 0.76 10.21
CA ASP A 18 -9.07 2.03 10.06
C ASP A 18 -8.43 2.10 8.67
N VAL A 19 -9.25 2.39 7.66
CA VAL A 19 -8.82 2.48 6.25
C VAL A 19 -7.69 3.51 6.05
N PRO A 20 -7.73 4.72 6.64
CA PRO A 20 -6.59 5.64 6.58
C PRO A 20 -5.29 5.05 7.13
N ALA A 21 -5.33 4.28 8.22
CA ALA A 21 -4.15 3.58 8.72
C ALA A 21 -3.71 2.46 7.78
N LEU A 22 -4.64 1.68 7.22
CA LEU A 22 -4.32 0.62 6.26
C LEU A 22 -3.58 1.17 5.04
N ILE A 23 -4.03 2.29 4.45
CA ILE A 23 -3.35 2.93 3.31
C ILE A 23 -1.90 3.26 3.66
N ARG A 24 -1.68 3.93 4.80
CA ARG A 24 -0.33 4.32 5.26
C ARG A 24 0.56 3.11 5.55
N LEU A 25 0.04 2.12 6.27
CA LEU A 25 0.80 0.94 6.71
C LEU A 25 1.18 0.05 5.53
N TYR A 26 0.28 -0.14 4.56
CA TYR A 26 0.60 -0.88 3.33
C TYR A 26 1.61 -0.12 2.46
N HIS A 27 1.54 1.21 2.39
CA HIS A 27 2.55 2.00 1.68
C HIS A 27 3.93 1.88 2.33
N GLU A 28 4.00 1.93 3.67
CA GLU A 28 5.26 1.71 4.40
C GLU A 28 5.79 0.28 4.21
N ALA A 29 4.91 -0.74 4.20
CA ALA A 29 5.29 -2.12 3.92
C ALA A 29 5.89 -2.27 2.52
N ALA A 30 5.31 -1.59 1.54
CA ALA A 30 5.85 -1.56 0.18
C ALA A 30 7.25 -0.94 0.14
N ASP A 31 7.43 0.24 0.71
CA ASP A 31 8.72 0.95 0.68
C ASP A 31 9.83 0.11 1.35
N ARG A 32 9.52 -0.65 2.40
CA ARG A 32 10.48 -1.60 3.01
C ARG A 32 10.78 -2.81 2.15
N ALA A 33 9.77 -3.38 1.49
CA ALA A 33 9.98 -4.47 0.55
C ALA A 33 10.89 -4.03 -0.61
N GLU A 34 10.75 -2.79 -1.09
CA GLU A 34 11.65 -2.21 -2.09
C GLU A 34 13.08 -2.07 -1.57
N GLN A 35 13.26 -1.60 -0.33
CA GLN A 35 14.58 -1.51 0.32
C GLN A 35 15.25 -2.88 0.45
N ASN A 36 14.47 -3.94 0.67
CA ASN A 36 14.94 -5.33 0.71
C ASN A 36 15.08 -5.97 -0.68
N GLN A 37 14.90 -5.19 -1.76
CA GLN A 37 14.96 -5.65 -3.15
C GLN A 37 13.90 -6.72 -3.51
N ASP A 38 12.82 -6.83 -2.72
CA ASP A 38 11.67 -7.69 -3.01
C ASP A 38 10.58 -6.90 -3.73
N LEU A 39 10.76 -6.76 -5.04
CA LEU A 39 9.80 -6.07 -5.90
C LEU A 39 8.42 -6.76 -5.94
N GLY A 40 8.38 -8.08 -5.70
CA GLY A 40 7.13 -8.84 -5.67
C GLY A 40 6.29 -8.43 -4.47
N ALA A 41 6.87 -8.46 -3.28
CA ALA A 41 6.24 -8.01 -2.04
C ALA A 41 5.88 -6.52 -2.10
N ALA A 42 6.77 -5.67 -2.65
CA ALA A 42 6.48 -4.24 -2.82
C ALA A 42 5.21 -3.99 -3.65
N CYS A 43 5.10 -4.66 -4.80
CA CYS A 43 3.93 -4.54 -5.67
C CYS A 43 2.66 -5.08 -5.00
N PHE A 44 2.77 -6.15 -4.23
CA PHE A 44 1.66 -6.70 -3.45
C PHE A 44 1.13 -5.66 -2.45
N TYR A 45 2.00 -5.09 -1.63
CA TYR A 45 1.62 -4.08 -0.64
C TYR A 45 1.09 -2.79 -1.28
N LEU A 46 1.72 -2.30 -2.35
CA LEU A 46 1.23 -1.13 -3.10
C LEU A 46 -0.19 -1.35 -3.66
N THR A 47 -0.49 -2.57 -4.11
CA THR A 47 -1.83 -2.89 -4.64
C THR A 47 -2.87 -2.81 -3.53
N HIS A 48 -2.57 -3.31 -2.33
CA HIS A 48 -3.47 -3.19 -1.19
C HIS A 48 -3.67 -1.73 -0.77
N ALA A 49 -2.59 -0.95 -0.62
CA ALA A 49 -2.70 0.48 -0.32
C ALA A 49 -3.58 1.19 -1.36
N PHE A 50 -3.40 0.86 -2.64
CA PHE A 50 -4.14 1.46 -3.73
C PHE A 50 -5.64 1.13 -3.69
N VAL A 51 -6.00 -0.14 -3.46
CA VAL A 51 -7.42 -0.55 -3.35
C VAL A 51 -8.10 0.17 -2.18
N PHE A 52 -7.46 0.21 -1.01
CA PHE A 52 -8.03 0.94 0.13
C PHE A 52 -8.16 2.44 -0.12
N ALA A 53 -7.19 3.04 -0.81
CA ALA A 53 -7.27 4.45 -1.19
C ALA A 53 -8.43 4.72 -2.16
N LEU A 54 -8.67 3.82 -3.14
CA LEU A 54 -9.83 3.92 -4.03
C LEU A 54 -11.15 3.82 -3.27
N GLU A 55 -11.29 2.82 -2.41
CA GLU A 55 -12.53 2.57 -1.65
C GLU A 55 -12.84 3.72 -0.69
N TYR A 56 -11.80 4.33 -0.11
CA TYR A 56 -11.93 5.47 0.79
C TYR A 56 -12.10 6.81 0.08
N GLY A 57 -11.82 6.89 -1.24
CA GLY A 57 -11.75 8.15 -1.97
C GLY A 57 -10.54 9.01 -1.55
N ALA A 58 -9.44 8.37 -1.16
CA ALA A 58 -8.24 9.03 -0.68
C ALA A 58 -7.40 9.60 -1.86
N PRO A 59 -6.84 10.81 -1.74
CA PRO A 59 -6.00 11.40 -2.79
C PRO A 59 -4.72 10.60 -3.07
N GLU A 60 -4.26 9.78 -2.12
CA GLU A 60 -3.12 8.88 -2.26
C GLU A 60 -3.29 7.88 -3.41
N ALA A 61 -4.53 7.60 -3.83
CA ALA A 61 -4.82 6.69 -4.93
C ALA A 61 -4.10 7.07 -6.24
N ASP A 62 -3.92 8.37 -6.51
CA ASP A 62 -3.20 8.82 -7.72
C ASP A 62 -1.71 8.45 -7.68
N GLU A 63 -1.04 8.75 -6.56
CA GLU A 63 0.38 8.45 -6.41
C GLU A 63 0.62 6.93 -6.40
N LEU A 64 -0.23 6.18 -5.69
CA LEU A 64 -0.15 4.72 -5.63
C LEU A 64 -0.35 4.09 -7.00
N ASN A 65 -1.32 4.59 -7.78
CA ASN A 65 -1.54 4.16 -9.16
C ASN A 65 -0.33 4.47 -10.06
N ARG A 66 0.27 5.66 -9.93
CA ARG A 66 1.51 6.01 -10.66
C ARG A 66 2.64 5.04 -10.34
N LYS A 67 2.88 4.76 -9.04
CA LYS A 67 3.91 3.79 -8.61
C LYS A 67 3.67 2.39 -9.22
N LEU A 68 2.41 1.92 -9.23
CA LEU A 68 2.06 0.61 -9.81
C LEU A 68 2.18 0.59 -11.34
N TYR A 69 1.82 1.68 -12.02
CA TYR A 69 1.96 1.81 -13.46
C TYR A 69 3.43 1.77 -13.91
N GLU A 70 4.32 2.50 -13.23
CA GLU A 70 5.76 2.50 -13.48
C GLU A 70 6.39 1.10 -13.34
N ARG A 71 5.80 0.25 -12.49
CA ARG A 71 6.21 -1.14 -12.25
C ARG A 71 5.50 -2.15 -13.17
N GLY A 72 4.68 -1.68 -14.11
CA GLY A 72 3.91 -2.54 -15.03
C GLY A 72 2.82 -3.38 -14.35
N ARG A 73 2.34 -2.96 -13.18
CA ARG A 73 1.34 -3.69 -12.36
C ARG A 73 -0.07 -3.12 -12.46
N ALA A 74 -0.24 -1.93 -13.01
CA ALA A 74 -1.54 -1.30 -13.21
C ALA A 74 -1.55 -0.46 -14.49
N HIS A 75 -2.75 -0.09 -14.94
CA HIS A 75 -2.92 0.96 -15.93
C HIS A 75 -2.90 2.32 -15.23
N ARG A 76 -2.35 3.34 -15.90
CA ARG A 76 -2.41 4.71 -15.40
C ARG A 76 -3.85 5.20 -15.48
N LEU A 77 -4.42 5.54 -14.33
CA LEU A 77 -5.74 6.13 -14.19
C LEU A 77 -5.63 7.66 -14.05
N VAL A 78 -6.74 8.34 -14.30
CA VAL A 78 -6.92 9.78 -14.04
C VAL A 78 -8.05 9.89 -13.02
N PHE A 79 -7.83 10.67 -11.96
CA PHE A 79 -8.72 10.84 -10.81
C PHE A 79 -9.46 12.18 -10.88
#